data_AF-A0AAV4NHR7-F1
#
_entry.id   AF-A0AAV4NHR7-F1
#
_cell.length_a   1.000
_cell.length_b   1.000
_cell.length_c   1.000
_cell.angle_alpha   90.00
_cell.angle_beta   90.00
_cell.angle_gamma   90.00
#
_symmetry.space_group_name_H-M   'P 1'
#
loop_
_entity.id
_entity.type
_entity.pdbx_description
1 polymer ?
#
loop_
_entity_poly.entity_id
_entity_poly.type
_entity_poly.pdbx_seq_one_letter_code
_entity_poly.pdbx_strand_id
1 'polypeptide(L)'
;MPKKKTGQRKKAEKQRLRQKEIRTAFNQKPLADHSCNASMECDKCDRIPMCAQCGKTKCMLKTGDCVVKHPGVYATGLGMVGAICDFCEAWVCHGRKCLSTHACNCPLQDAQCIECQRGVWDHGGRVFKCSFCDSFLCEDDQFEHQASCQFLESETLKCQSCNRLGQYSCLRCKVCYCEDHVRRKGFKYDRNQPIPCPKCGYETQQTKDLSMSIRKLHEYGRQATGGGEYGYSDDEGACGYSGYSGDYNYSNYNEEGDDNYSDSDDDEDDEEDEEEDEEEKTEKKENT
;
A
#
# COMPACT_ATOMS: atom_id res chain seq x y z
N MET A 1 -26.63 45.47 1.88
CA MET A 1 -26.01 44.97 0.62
C MET A 1 -24.62 44.42 0.92
N PRO A 2 -24.26 43.20 0.49
CA PRO A 2 -22.90 42.69 0.65
C PRO A 2 -21.92 43.59 -0.10
N LYS A 3 -20.90 44.12 0.58
CA LYS A 3 -19.89 45.01 -0.03
C LYS A 3 -19.22 44.28 -1.21
N LYS A 4 -19.20 44.91 -2.40
CA LYS A 4 -18.53 44.35 -3.59
C LYS A 4 -17.07 44.04 -3.24
N LYS A 5 -16.68 42.77 -3.37
CA LYS A 5 -15.29 42.31 -3.12
C LYS A 5 -14.34 43.06 -4.06
N THR A 6 -13.21 43.54 -3.53
CA THR A 6 -12.14 44.18 -4.31
C THR A 6 -11.55 43.21 -5.33
N GLY A 7 -10.99 43.72 -6.44
CA GLY A 7 -10.38 42.88 -7.48
C GLY A 7 -9.29 41.96 -6.96
N GLN A 8 -8.48 42.43 -6.01
CA GLN A 8 -7.46 41.64 -5.31
C GLN A 8 -8.08 40.48 -4.52
N ARG A 9 -9.16 40.72 -3.77
CA ARG A 9 -9.85 39.69 -2.98
C ARG A 9 -10.49 38.63 -3.87
N LYS A 10 -11.03 39.02 -5.03
CA LYS A 10 -11.55 38.08 -6.05
C LYS A 10 -10.43 37.21 -6.64
N LYS A 11 -9.26 37.78 -6.92
CA LYS A 11 -8.10 37.04 -7.44
C LYS A 11 -7.58 36.03 -6.43
N ALA A 12 -7.43 36.44 -5.17
CA ALA A 12 -6.99 35.55 -4.08
C ALA A 12 -7.99 34.39 -3.84
N GLU A 13 -9.30 34.67 -3.86
CA GLU A 13 -10.34 33.65 -3.70
C GLU A 13 -10.34 32.66 -4.88
N LYS A 14 -10.20 33.14 -6.12
CA LYS A 14 -10.06 32.30 -7.31
C LYS A 14 -8.79 31.43 -7.25
N GLN A 15 -7.68 31.98 -6.78
CA GLN A 15 -6.43 31.22 -6.58
C GLN A 15 -6.58 30.15 -5.50
N ARG A 16 -7.26 30.45 -4.39
CA ARG A 16 -7.54 29.48 -3.32
C ARG A 16 -8.46 28.36 -3.79
N LEU A 17 -9.48 28.68 -4.58
CA LEU A 17 -10.37 27.67 -5.20
C LEU A 17 -9.58 26.77 -6.15
N ARG A 18 -8.75 27.36 -7.03
CA ARG A 18 -7.88 26.59 -7.93
C ARG A 18 -6.90 25.69 -7.18
N GLN A 19 -6.31 26.17 -6.08
CA GLN A 19 -5.45 25.35 -5.22
C GLN A 19 -6.21 24.20 -4.57
N LYS A 20 -7.46 24.42 -4.14
CA LYS A 20 -8.32 23.34 -3.63
C LYS A 20 -8.62 22.32 -4.73
N GLU A 21 -9.00 22.76 -5.92
CA GLU A 21 -9.26 21.89 -7.08
C GLU A 21 -8.05 21.05 -7.47
N ILE A 22 -6.86 21.67 -7.50
CA ILE A 22 -5.60 20.96 -7.78
C ILE A 22 -5.32 19.90 -6.71
N ARG A 23 -5.49 20.23 -5.42
CA ARG A 23 -5.32 19.24 -4.33
C ARG A 23 -6.33 18.12 -4.41
N THR A 24 -7.60 18.41 -4.68
CA THR A 24 -8.64 17.38 -4.81
C THR A 24 -8.41 16.49 -6.02
N ALA A 25 -8.03 17.05 -7.17
CA ALA A 25 -7.73 16.27 -8.38
C ALA A 25 -6.49 15.40 -8.20
N PHE A 26 -5.50 15.89 -7.46
CA PHE A 26 -4.28 15.14 -7.18
C PHE A 26 -4.53 13.98 -6.19
N ASN A 27 -5.41 14.17 -5.20
CA ASN A 27 -5.80 13.13 -4.25
C ASN A 27 -6.76 12.06 -4.82
N GLN A 28 -7.38 12.31 -5.98
CA GLN A 28 -8.21 11.30 -6.66
C GLN A 28 -7.38 10.18 -7.30
N LYS A 29 -6.10 10.44 -7.57
CA LYS A 29 -5.20 9.43 -8.10
C LYS A 29 -4.70 8.53 -6.95
N PRO A 30 -4.82 7.20 -7.06
CA PRO A 30 -4.39 6.28 -6.00
C PRO A 30 -2.88 6.41 -5.78
N LEU A 31 -2.45 6.20 -4.53
CA LEU A 31 -1.06 6.45 -4.11
C LEU A 31 -0.04 5.64 -4.92
N ALA A 32 -0.40 4.42 -5.32
CA ALA A 32 0.44 3.52 -6.12
C ALA A 32 0.80 4.08 -7.50
N ASP A 33 -0.08 4.90 -8.11
CA ASP A 33 0.15 5.41 -9.45
C ASP A 33 1.00 6.69 -9.46
N HIS A 34 1.25 7.29 -8.29
CA HIS A 34 2.06 8.50 -8.20
C HIS A 34 3.54 8.17 -8.38
N SER A 35 4.19 8.84 -9.32
CA SER A 35 5.62 8.67 -9.60
C SER A 35 6.51 9.00 -8.40
N CYS A 36 6.00 9.75 -7.41
CA CYS A 36 6.70 10.04 -6.16
C CYS A 36 6.72 8.89 -5.15
N ASN A 37 5.90 7.84 -5.37
CA ASN A 37 5.81 6.65 -4.53
C ASN A 37 6.27 5.40 -5.29
N ALA A 38 6.95 5.59 -6.43
CA ALA A 38 7.58 4.51 -7.16
C ALA A 38 8.82 4.02 -6.40
N SER A 39 9.15 2.74 -6.54
CA SER A 39 10.41 2.21 -6.03
C SER A 39 11.57 2.90 -6.73
N MET A 40 12.50 3.44 -5.96
CA MET A 40 13.68 4.12 -6.47
C MET A 40 14.77 3.07 -6.68
N GLU A 41 14.76 2.46 -7.85
CA GLU A 41 15.77 1.47 -8.24
C GLU A 41 17.03 2.17 -8.77
N CYS A 42 18.20 1.58 -8.53
CA CYS A 42 19.51 2.11 -8.93
C CYS A 42 19.73 1.95 -10.45
N ASP A 43 20.60 2.79 -11.04
CA ASP A 43 21.00 2.70 -12.45
C ASP A 43 21.58 1.32 -12.84
N LYS A 44 22.12 0.54 -11.89
CA LYS A 44 22.57 -0.84 -12.12
C LYS A 44 21.43 -1.86 -12.25
N CYS A 45 20.20 -1.47 -11.90
CA CYS A 45 19.00 -2.29 -11.92
C CYS A 45 18.09 -1.96 -13.13
N ASP A 46 18.64 -1.34 -14.18
CA ASP A 46 17.97 -1.04 -15.46
C ASP A 46 16.76 -0.10 -15.42
N ARG A 47 16.59 0.70 -14.36
CA ARG A 47 15.55 1.74 -14.30
C ARG A 47 16.11 3.15 -14.22
N ILE A 48 15.89 3.91 -15.29
CA ILE A 48 16.26 5.32 -15.38
C ILE A 48 15.35 6.13 -14.44
N PRO A 49 15.90 7.06 -13.63
CA PRO A 49 15.13 7.87 -12.70
C PRO A 49 14.01 8.66 -13.39
N MET A 50 12.81 8.60 -12.82
CA MET A 50 11.62 9.29 -13.30
C MET A 50 11.30 10.49 -12.41
N CYS A 51 10.90 11.61 -13.01
CA CYS A 51 10.47 12.78 -12.24
C CYS A 51 9.16 12.52 -11.50
N ALA A 52 9.18 12.69 -10.17
CA ALA A 52 8.05 12.52 -9.26
C ALA A 52 6.81 13.37 -9.60
N GLN A 53 7.00 14.53 -10.24
CA GLN A 53 5.92 15.47 -10.55
C GLN A 53 5.34 15.32 -11.96
N CYS A 54 6.17 14.99 -12.94
CA CYS A 54 5.75 14.96 -14.35
C CYS A 54 5.86 13.59 -15.02
N GLY A 55 6.38 12.58 -14.31
CA GLY A 55 6.53 11.22 -14.81
C GLY A 55 7.51 11.07 -15.98
N LYS A 56 8.28 12.11 -16.31
CA LYS A 56 9.23 12.06 -17.43
C LYS A 56 10.54 11.43 -16.98
N THR A 57 11.06 10.55 -17.81
CA THR A 57 12.37 9.88 -17.69
C THR A 57 13.45 10.55 -18.57
N LYS A 58 13.06 11.53 -19.41
CA LYS A 58 13.96 12.37 -20.22
C LYS A 58 13.45 13.81 -20.33
N CYS A 59 14.27 14.84 -20.06
CA CYS A 59 13.91 16.24 -20.44
C CYS A 59 14.30 16.47 -21.90
N MET A 60 13.29 16.76 -22.72
CA MET A 60 13.47 17.26 -24.09
C MET A 60 13.48 18.79 -24.03
N LEU A 61 14.49 19.42 -24.62
CA LEU A 61 14.65 20.88 -24.62
C LEU A 61 13.47 21.63 -25.28
N LYS A 62 12.66 20.95 -26.12
CA LYS A 62 11.53 21.53 -26.89
C LYS A 62 10.54 22.38 -26.07
N THR A 63 10.45 22.18 -24.74
CA THR A 63 9.50 22.91 -23.88
C THR A 63 10.12 24.07 -23.08
N GLY A 64 11.43 24.32 -23.15
CA GLY A 64 12.08 25.57 -22.70
C GLY A 64 11.98 25.95 -21.21
N ASP A 65 11.31 25.13 -20.39
CA ASP A 65 11.08 25.42 -18.96
C ASP A 65 12.10 24.73 -18.02
N CYS A 66 13.12 24.07 -18.59
CA CYS A 66 14.21 23.44 -17.85
C CYS A 66 15.18 24.55 -17.32
N VAL A 67 15.44 24.58 -16.01
CA VAL A 67 16.32 25.56 -15.31
C VAL A 67 17.75 25.42 -15.79
N VAL A 68 18.22 24.18 -15.89
CA VAL A 68 19.48 23.82 -16.54
C VAL A 68 19.21 23.60 -18.01
N LYS A 69 19.89 24.36 -18.86
CA LYS A 69 19.76 24.24 -20.32
C LYS A 69 20.66 23.12 -20.82
N HIS A 70 20.11 22.22 -21.63
CA HIS A 70 20.85 21.13 -22.28
C HIS A 70 20.65 21.18 -23.82
N PRO A 71 21.30 22.14 -24.50
CA PRO A 71 21.14 22.33 -25.95
C PRO A 71 21.62 21.10 -26.72
N GLY A 72 20.79 20.59 -27.64
CA GLY A 72 21.17 19.51 -28.56
C GLY A 72 21.24 18.10 -27.97
N VAL A 73 21.00 17.93 -26.66
CA VAL A 73 21.07 16.62 -25.99
C VAL A 73 19.84 16.43 -25.10
N TYR A 74 19.34 15.20 -25.01
CA TYR A 74 18.31 14.83 -24.03
C TYR A 74 18.96 14.63 -22.67
N ALA A 75 18.48 15.36 -21.66
CA ALA A 75 18.91 15.10 -20.29
C ALA A 75 18.20 13.84 -19.77
N THR A 76 18.97 12.82 -19.40
CA THR A 76 18.54 11.55 -18.82
C THR A 76 19.30 11.28 -17.53
N GLY A 77 18.84 10.29 -16.74
CA GLY A 77 19.53 9.88 -15.52
C GLY A 77 19.61 11.00 -14.47
N LEU A 78 20.75 11.11 -13.79
CA LEU A 78 21.01 12.18 -12.84
C LEU A 78 21.10 13.57 -13.49
N GLY A 79 21.41 13.65 -14.79
CA GLY A 79 21.53 14.93 -15.51
C GLY A 79 20.22 15.70 -15.68
N MET A 80 19.07 15.06 -15.43
CA MET A 80 17.75 15.72 -15.42
C MET A 80 17.22 16.05 -14.03
N VAL A 81 17.89 15.58 -12.98
CA VAL A 81 17.49 15.79 -11.58
C VAL A 81 17.82 17.23 -11.18
N GLY A 82 16.82 17.96 -10.71
CA GLY A 82 16.97 19.34 -10.24
C GLY A 82 16.87 19.50 -8.73
N ALA A 83 16.08 18.65 -8.06
CA ALA A 83 15.93 18.64 -6.62
C ALA A 83 15.42 17.27 -6.12
N ILE A 84 15.60 17.03 -4.83
CA ILE A 84 14.96 15.95 -4.07
C ILE A 84 13.80 16.55 -3.28
N CYS A 85 12.67 15.86 -3.21
CA CYS A 85 11.55 16.31 -2.40
C CYS A 85 11.75 15.94 -0.92
N ASP A 86 11.62 16.91 -0.02
CA ASP A 86 11.74 16.68 1.43
C ASP A 86 10.62 15.80 2.03
N PHE A 87 9.54 15.51 1.30
CA PHE A 87 8.41 14.73 1.81
C PHE A 87 8.39 13.29 1.30
N CYS A 88 8.78 13.07 0.05
CA CYS A 88 8.71 11.75 -0.60
C CYS A 88 10.07 11.21 -1.04
N GLU A 89 11.15 11.94 -0.82
CA GLU A 89 12.53 11.60 -1.25
C GLU A 89 12.72 11.36 -2.76
N ALA A 90 11.64 11.44 -3.54
CA ALA A 90 11.68 11.20 -4.96
C ALA A 90 12.34 12.36 -5.72
N TRP A 91 13.01 12.00 -6.82
CA TRP A 91 13.67 12.94 -7.70
C TRP A 91 12.67 13.85 -8.43
N VAL A 92 12.93 15.14 -8.45
CA VAL A 92 12.17 16.12 -9.23
C VAL A 92 13.06 16.68 -10.32
N CYS A 93 12.56 16.70 -11.55
CA CYS A 93 13.35 17.24 -12.66
C CYS A 93 13.56 18.75 -12.54
N HIS A 94 14.59 19.26 -13.22
CA HIS A 94 14.93 20.68 -13.25
C HIS A 94 13.92 21.60 -13.97
N GLY A 95 12.72 21.11 -14.31
CA GLY A 95 11.67 21.96 -14.88
C GLY A 95 11.15 22.94 -13.83
N ARG A 96 11.10 24.25 -14.11
CA ARG A 96 10.64 25.28 -13.15
C ARG A 96 9.25 24.96 -12.61
N LYS A 97 8.33 24.50 -13.47
CA LYS A 97 7.02 24.03 -13.02
C LYS A 97 7.13 22.88 -12.03
N CYS A 98 7.98 21.88 -12.26
CA CYS A 98 8.09 20.73 -11.37
C CYS A 98 8.67 21.13 -10.00
N LEU A 99 9.77 21.89 -10.00
CA LEU A 99 10.42 22.38 -8.79
C LEU A 99 9.49 23.26 -7.93
N SER A 100 8.71 24.15 -8.55
CA SER A 100 7.83 25.06 -7.81
C SER A 100 6.53 24.43 -7.32
N THR A 101 6.05 23.37 -7.97
CA THR A 101 4.73 22.78 -7.68
C THR A 101 4.79 21.52 -6.83
N HIS A 102 5.88 20.75 -6.91
CA HIS A 102 5.92 19.42 -6.33
C HIS A 102 5.79 19.43 -4.80
N ALA A 103 6.61 20.22 -4.09
CA ALA A 103 6.56 20.29 -2.63
C ALA A 103 5.16 20.69 -2.10
N CYS A 104 4.44 21.55 -2.82
CA CYS A 104 3.10 22.00 -2.41
C CYS A 104 1.99 20.96 -2.63
N ASN A 105 2.19 20.02 -3.55
CA ASN A 105 1.20 19.03 -3.94
C ASN A 105 1.68 17.59 -3.69
N CYS A 106 2.82 17.38 -3.05
CA CYS A 106 3.34 16.04 -2.78
C CYS A 106 2.30 15.24 -1.97
N PRO A 107 1.92 14.03 -2.39
CA PRO A 107 0.87 13.24 -1.72
C PRO A 107 1.35 12.67 -0.39
N LEU A 108 2.67 12.66 -0.16
CA LEU A 108 3.32 12.15 1.04
C LEU A 108 3.68 13.25 2.05
N GLN A 109 3.16 14.49 1.89
CA GLN A 109 3.38 15.60 2.84
C GLN A 109 3.05 15.22 4.29
N ASP A 110 1.92 14.52 4.48
CA ASP A 110 1.41 14.11 5.80
C ASP A 110 1.52 12.58 5.97
N ALA A 111 2.42 11.92 5.24
CA ALA A 111 2.56 10.46 5.29
C ALA A 111 3.41 10.05 6.49
N GLN A 112 2.74 9.54 7.52
CA GLN A 112 3.35 8.87 8.66
C GLN A 112 2.68 7.52 8.84
N CYS A 113 3.48 6.45 9.00
CA CYS A 113 2.91 5.14 9.25
C CYS A 113 2.20 5.13 10.61
N ILE A 114 0.97 4.60 10.66
CA ILE A 114 0.18 4.58 11.89
C ILE A 114 0.72 3.59 12.94
N GLU A 115 1.35 2.50 12.51
CA GLU A 115 1.84 1.45 13.41
C GLU A 115 3.19 1.83 14.03
N CYS A 116 4.20 2.07 13.18
CA CYS A 116 5.56 2.36 13.64
C CYS A 116 5.87 3.86 13.83
N GLN A 117 4.93 4.78 13.54
CA GLN A 117 5.05 6.24 13.73
C GLN A 117 6.24 6.92 13.03
N ARG A 118 6.93 6.19 12.17
CA ARG A 118 8.08 6.64 11.40
C ARG A 118 7.63 7.29 10.08
N GLY A 119 8.37 8.30 9.63
CA GLY A 119 8.11 9.02 8.38
C GLY A 119 8.74 8.35 7.16
N VAL A 120 8.52 8.91 5.97
CA VAL A 120 9.09 8.37 4.72
C VAL A 120 10.62 8.20 4.79
N TRP A 121 11.30 9.15 5.43
CA TRP A 121 12.75 9.17 5.62
C TRP A 121 13.31 8.03 6.47
N ASP A 122 12.54 7.56 7.45
CA ASP A 122 13.03 6.58 8.42
C ASP A 122 12.88 5.14 7.92
N HIS A 123 11.97 4.93 6.96
CA HIS A 123 11.67 3.60 6.42
C HIS A 123 12.48 3.28 5.18
N GLY A 124 12.60 4.25 4.27
CA GLY A 124 13.15 4.01 2.94
C GLY A 124 12.32 2.98 2.17
N GLY A 125 11.33 3.43 1.41
CA GLY A 125 10.47 2.51 0.65
C GLY A 125 9.16 3.12 0.23
N ARG A 126 8.26 2.28 -0.30
CA ARG A 126 6.94 2.74 -0.75
C ARG A 126 5.99 2.86 0.44
N VAL A 127 5.12 3.85 0.34
CA VAL A 127 4.03 4.07 1.30
C VAL A 127 2.72 3.59 0.69
N PHE A 128 1.91 2.92 1.49
CA PHE A 128 0.60 2.40 1.11
C PHE A 128 -0.50 3.09 1.90
N LYS A 129 -1.73 3.04 1.37
CA LYS A 129 -2.93 3.43 2.11
C LYS A 129 -3.76 2.19 2.37
N CYS A 130 -4.21 2.02 3.60
CA CYS A 130 -5.13 0.94 3.94
C CYS A 130 -6.49 1.15 3.26
N SER A 131 -7.00 0.16 2.54
CA SER A 131 -8.33 0.21 1.91
C SER A 131 -9.50 0.33 2.90
N PHE A 132 -9.27 0.04 4.19
CA PHE A 132 -10.31 0.06 5.22
C PHE A 132 -10.34 1.37 5.99
N CYS A 133 -9.19 1.90 6.41
CA CYS A 133 -9.11 3.09 7.27
C CYS A 133 -8.51 4.32 6.59
N ASP A 134 -8.01 4.21 5.36
CA ASP A 134 -7.31 5.28 4.62
C ASP A 134 -6.11 5.89 5.39
N SER A 135 -5.50 5.12 6.28
CA SER A 135 -4.27 5.48 6.99
C SER A 135 -3.05 5.09 6.17
N PHE A 136 -1.95 5.83 6.34
CA PHE A 136 -0.67 5.54 5.70
C PHE A 136 0.04 4.40 6.43
N LEU A 137 0.69 3.53 5.65
CA LEU A 137 1.42 2.35 6.09
C LEU A 137 2.74 2.26 5.33
N CYS A 138 3.82 1.85 5.99
CA CYS A 138 5.04 1.49 5.30
C CYS A 138 4.91 0.10 4.64
N GLU A 139 5.89 -0.27 3.82
CA GLU A 139 5.92 -1.55 3.12
C GLU A 139 5.88 -2.75 4.06
N ASP A 140 6.52 -2.64 5.22
CA ASP A 140 6.58 -3.69 6.24
C ASP A 140 5.23 -3.87 6.95
N ASP A 141 4.62 -2.78 7.41
CA ASP A 141 3.41 -2.81 8.23
C ASP A 141 2.12 -2.99 7.40
N GLN A 142 2.21 -2.92 6.07
CA GLN A 142 1.00 -2.88 5.22
C GLN A 142 0.13 -4.13 5.38
N PHE A 143 0.75 -5.31 5.48
CA PHE A 143 0.03 -6.59 5.50
C PHE A 143 -0.55 -6.88 6.87
N GLU A 144 0.22 -6.64 7.93
CA GLU A 144 -0.22 -6.84 9.30
C GLU A 144 -1.36 -5.89 9.68
N HIS A 145 -1.26 -4.62 9.26
CA HIS A 145 -2.34 -3.67 9.46
C HIS A 145 -3.56 -4.03 8.61
N GLN A 146 -3.43 -4.39 7.33
CA GLN A 146 -4.59 -4.75 6.51
C GLN A 146 -5.34 -5.98 7.04
N ALA A 147 -4.60 -6.96 7.58
CA ALA A 147 -5.19 -8.15 8.21
C ALA A 147 -5.98 -7.79 9.48
N SER A 148 -5.45 -6.91 10.33
CA SER A 148 -6.08 -6.52 11.60
C SER A 148 -7.09 -5.36 11.46
N CYS A 149 -7.02 -4.57 10.38
CA CYS A 149 -7.80 -3.33 10.25
C CYS A 149 -9.30 -3.55 9.96
N GLN A 150 -9.72 -4.77 9.64
CA GLN A 150 -11.15 -5.06 9.44
C GLN A 150 -11.90 -5.22 10.78
N PHE A 151 -11.19 -5.41 11.89
CA PHE A 151 -11.80 -5.62 13.20
C PHE A 151 -12.06 -4.31 13.94
N LEU A 152 -13.12 -4.27 14.73
CA LEU A 152 -13.41 -3.21 15.69
C LEU A 152 -12.89 -3.61 17.07
N GLU A 153 -12.34 -2.66 17.81
CA GLU A 153 -11.81 -2.92 19.16
C GLU A 153 -12.92 -3.18 20.19
N SER A 154 -14.12 -2.65 19.96
CA SER A 154 -15.24 -2.81 20.88
C SER A 154 -16.07 -4.06 20.54
N GLU A 155 -15.97 -5.10 21.36
CA GLU A 155 -16.78 -6.33 21.26
C GLU A 155 -18.28 -6.08 21.42
N THR A 156 -18.65 -4.99 22.10
CA THR A 156 -20.04 -4.73 22.47
C THR A 156 -20.90 -4.20 21.32
N LEU A 157 -20.31 -3.79 20.19
CA LEU A 157 -20.98 -3.13 19.05
C LEU A 157 -21.93 -1.98 19.46
N LYS A 158 -21.67 -1.37 20.62
CA LYS A 158 -22.48 -0.29 21.19
C LYS A 158 -22.08 1.03 20.57
N CYS A 159 -23.08 1.89 20.37
CA CYS A 159 -22.89 3.26 19.95
C CYS A 159 -22.12 4.02 21.03
N GLN A 160 -21.01 4.67 20.63
CA GLN A 160 -20.17 5.47 21.54
C GLN A 160 -20.94 6.53 22.34
N SER A 161 -22.02 7.08 21.77
CA SER A 161 -22.74 8.22 22.34
C SER A 161 -23.95 7.84 23.21
N CYS A 162 -24.61 6.69 22.99
CA CYS A 162 -25.81 6.31 23.76
C CYS A 162 -25.85 4.84 24.21
N ASN A 163 -24.77 4.08 24.02
CA ASN A 163 -24.67 2.68 24.43
C ASN A 163 -25.75 1.71 23.87
N ARG A 164 -26.61 2.16 22.94
CA ARG A 164 -27.51 1.32 22.15
C ARG A 164 -26.73 0.59 21.05
N LEU A 165 -27.27 -0.47 20.46
CA LEU A 165 -26.63 -1.16 19.33
C LEU A 165 -26.33 -0.20 18.18
N GLY A 166 -25.07 -0.20 17.71
CA GLY A 166 -24.60 0.63 16.61
C GLY A 166 -24.81 -0.06 15.26
N GLN A 167 -25.57 0.59 14.37
CA GLN A 167 -25.84 0.09 13.02
C GLN A 167 -24.76 0.49 12.00
N TYR A 168 -23.98 1.53 12.31
CA TYR A 168 -22.91 2.04 11.46
C TYR A 168 -21.58 1.97 12.20
N SER A 169 -20.54 1.55 11.50
CA SER A 169 -19.19 1.41 12.04
C SER A 169 -18.20 2.21 11.20
N CYS A 170 -17.28 2.90 11.88
CA CYS A 170 -16.17 3.59 11.25
C CYS A 170 -14.89 2.78 11.43
N LEU A 171 -14.33 2.25 10.34
CA LEU A 171 -13.09 1.46 10.39
C LEU A 171 -11.84 2.31 10.67
N ARG A 172 -11.90 3.62 10.41
CA ARG A 172 -10.80 4.55 10.76
C ARG A 172 -10.77 4.92 12.24
N CYS A 173 -11.94 5.05 12.89
CA CYS A 173 -12.02 5.36 14.32
C CYS A 173 -12.22 4.13 15.19
N LYS A 174 -12.50 2.96 14.60
CA LYS A 174 -12.82 1.71 15.29
C LYS A 174 -14.02 1.81 16.24
N VAL A 175 -15.00 2.63 15.87
CA VAL A 175 -16.15 2.99 16.72
C VAL A 175 -17.48 2.78 15.98
N CYS A 176 -18.48 2.28 16.71
CA CYS A 176 -19.86 2.14 16.24
C CYS A 176 -20.74 3.35 16.62
N TYR A 177 -21.74 3.63 15.78
CA TYR A 177 -22.75 4.66 15.96
C TYR A 177 -24.15 4.12 15.63
N CYS A 178 -25.18 4.60 16.33
CA CYS A 178 -26.58 4.39 15.94
C CYS A 178 -26.99 5.39 14.84
N GLU A 179 -28.13 5.17 14.19
CA GLU A 179 -28.67 6.05 13.13
C GLU A 179 -28.71 7.53 13.54
N ASP A 180 -29.14 7.81 14.77
CA ASP A 180 -29.26 9.18 15.29
C ASP A 180 -27.90 9.85 15.54
N HIS A 181 -26.86 9.08 15.87
CA HIS A 181 -25.54 9.62 16.22
C HIS A 181 -24.55 9.64 15.07
N VAL A 182 -24.79 8.84 14.02
CA VAL A 182 -24.00 8.93 12.78
C VAL A 182 -24.46 10.11 11.92
N ARG A 183 -25.77 10.44 11.94
CA ARG A 183 -26.34 11.54 11.15
C ARG A 183 -26.30 12.85 11.94
N ARG A 184 -25.68 13.88 11.37
CA ARG A 184 -25.72 15.24 11.91
C ARG A 184 -27.11 15.85 11.66
N LYS A 185 -27.75 16.35 12.71
CA LYS A 185 -29.05 17.05 12.61
C LYS A 185 -28.93 18.25 11.67
N GLY A 186 -29.82 18.32 10.67
CA GLY A 186 -29.90 19.44 9.71
C GLY A 186 -29.07 19.27 8.42
N PHE A 187 -28.35 18.17 8.24
CA PHE A 187 -27.66 17.86 6.98
C PHE A 187 -28.51 16.93 6.11
N LYS A 188 -28.69 17.27 4.83
CA LYS A 188 -29.34 16.38 3.86
C LYS A 188 -28.32 15.36 3.37
N TYR A 189 -28.59 14.09 3.61
CA TYR A 189 -27.80 12.98 3.10
C TYR A 189 -28.45 12.47 1.83
N ASP A 190 -27.69 12.37 0.75
CA ASP A 190 -28.18 11.79 -0.49
C ASP A 190 -28.39 10.28 -0.33
N ARG A 191 -29.49 9.79 -0.91
CA ARG A 191 -29.84 8.37 -0.87
C ARG A 191 -28.78 7.60 -1.67
N ASN A 192 -28.18 6.57 -1.06
CA ASN A 192 -27.10 5.72 -1.58
C ASN A 192 -25.65 6.23 -1.40
N GLN A 193 -25.42 7.37 -0.74
CA GLN A 193 -24.04 7.72 -0.33
C GLN A 193 -23.72 7.22 1.09
N PRO A 194 -22.50 6.72 1.33
CA PRO A 194 -22.06 6.32 2.66
C PRO A 194 -22.05 7.53 3.60
N ILE A 195 -22.48 7.30 4.84
CA ILE A 195 -22.59 8.38 5.82
C ILE A 195 -21.20 8.66 6.40
N PRO A 196 -20.71 9.92 6.40
CA PRO A 196 -19.43 10.26 6.99
C PRO A 196 -19.48 10.16 8.52
N CYS A 197 -18.43 9.60 9.11
CA CYS A 197 -18.24 9.47 10.54
C CYS A 197 -18.24 10.84 11.22
N PRO A 198 -18.95 11.03 12.34
CA PRO A 198 -19.03 12.33 13.00
C PRO A 198 -17.67 12.81 13.56
N LYS A 199 -16.76 11.89 13.89
CA LYS A 199 -15.43 12.17 14.48
C LYS A 199 -14.36 12.48 13.44
N CYS A 200 -14.22 11.65 12.41
CA CYS A 200 -13.14 11.79 11.41
C CYS A 200 -13.62 12.14 10.00
N GLY A 201 -14.93 12.14 9.73
CA GLY A 201 -15.48 12.40 8.40
C GLY A 201 -15.31 11.25 7.39
N TYR A 202 -14.65 10.16 7.75
CA TYR A 202 -14.47 8.98 6.90
C TYR A 202 -15.77 8.21 6.71
N GLU A 203 -15.93 7.55 5.57
CA GLU A 203 -17.14 6.79 5.23
C GLU A 203 -17.40 5.67 6.25
N THR A 204 -18.64 5.60 6.73
CA THR A 204 -19.08 4.52 7.62
C THR A 204 -19.72 3.40 6.81
N GLN A 205 -19.48 2.17 7.26
CA GLN A 205 -20.09 0.97 6.69
C GLN A 205 -21.15 0.43 7.65
N GLN A 206 -22.12 -0.33 7.15
CA GLN A 206 -23.11 -0.94 8.04
C GLN A 206 -22.46 -2.07 8.83
N THR A 207 -22.69 -2.10 10.13
CA THR A 207 -22.12 -3.10 11.05
C THR A 207 -22.44 -4.53 10.63
N LYS A 208 -23.61 -4.75 10.01
CA LYS A 208 -24.07 -6.07 9.55
C LYS A 208 -23.35 -6.56 8.29
N ASP A 209 -22.86 -5.64 7.45
CA ASP A 209 -22.19 -5.97 6.19
C ASP A 209 -20.70 -6.26 6.44
N LEU A 210 -20.19 -5.86 7.60
CA LEU A 210 -18.88 -6.22 8.11
C LEU A 210 -18.96 -7.63 8.72
N SER A 211 -18.44 -8.63 8.01
CA SER A 211 -18.28 -10.01 8.50
C SER A 211 -17.20 -10.10 9.59
N MET A 212 -17.46 -9.49 10.75
CA MET A 212 -16.49 -9.40 11.84
C MET A 212 -16.54 -10.65 12.70
N SER A 213 -15.42 -11.37 12.79
CA SER A 213 -15.22 -12.39 13.83
C SER A 213 -15.06 -11.70 15.19
N ILE A 214 -15.81 -12.17 16.20
CA ILE A 214 -15.77 -11.70 17.60
C ILE A 214 -14.51 -12.21 18.32
N ARG A 215 -13.82 -13.18 17.72
CA ARG A 215 -12.55 -13.69 18.23
C ARG A 215 -11.42 -12.97 17.49
N LYS A 216 -10.43 -12.46 18.23
CA LYS A 216 -9.07 -12.15 17.74
C LYS A 216 -8.40 -13.44 17.20
N LEU A 217 -9.02 -14.13 16.24
CA LEU A 217 -8.74 -15.53 15.92
C LEU A 217 -7.55 -15.72 14.98
N HIS A 218 -6.85 -14.65 14.63
CA HIS A 218 -5.60 -14.74 13.87
C HIS A 218 -4.59 -13.77 14.46
N GLU A 219 -4.12 -14.04 15.69
CA GLU A 219 -2.66 -14.05 15.83
C GLU A 219 -2.18 -15.00 14.72
N TYR A 220 -1.58 -14.44 13.67
CA TYR A 220 -0.92 -15.21 12.62
C TYR A 220 0.34 -15.85 13.22
N GLY A 221 0.15 -16.72 14.20
CA GLY A 221 1.13 -17.56 14.85
C GLY A 221 0.61 -18.97 14.72
N ARG A 222 1.22 -19.72 13.80
CA ARG A 222 1.22 -21.20 13.68
C ARG A 222 0.18 -21.87 14.57
N GLN A 223 -0.91 -22.31 13.95
CA GLN A 223 -1.95 -23.13 14.60
C GLN A 223 -1.30 -24.20 15.49
N ALA A 224 -1.39 -24.02 16.81
CA ALA A 224 -1.22 -25.11 17.75
C ALA A 224 -2.46 -26.01 17.58
N THR A 225 -2.25 -27.18 16.98
CA THR A 225 -3.20 -28.29 17.03
C THR A 225 -3.46 -28.64 18.50
N GLY A 226 -4.70 -28.45 18.96
CA GLY A 226 -5.17 -28.97 20.24
C GLY A 226 -6.14 -28.02 20.94
N GLY A 227 -7.43 -28.16 20.66
CA GLY A 227 -8.49 -27.36 21.27
C GLY A 227 -8.59 -27.56 22.79
N GLY A 228 -8.88 -26.46 23.49
CA GLY A 228 -9.44 -26.47 24.85
C GLY A 228 -10.79 -27.17 24.87
N GLU A 229 -11.29 -27.70 25.98
CA GLU A 229 -11.82 -27.01 27.18
C GLU A 229 -12.33 -28.20 28.06
N TYR A 230 -12.16 -28.36 29.39
CA TYR A 230 -12.74 -27.66 30.56
C TYR A 230 -12.20 -28.37 31.85
N GLY A 231 -12.09 -27.68 33.00
CA GLY A 231 -12.34 -28.31 34.31
C GLY A 231 -11.24 -28.30 35.40
N TYR A 232 -11.40 -27.39 36.38
CA TYR A 232 -11.09 -27.45 37.83
C TYR A 232 -10.05 -28.44 38.42
N SER A 233 -9.05 -27.85 39.09
CA SER A 233 -8.52 -28.11 40.46
C SER A 233 -8.35 -29.55 40.99
N ASP A 234 -7.08 -29.84 41.31
CA ASP A 234 -6.55 -30.64 42.43
C ASP A 234 -6.72 -32.18 42.42
N ASP A 235 -5.76 -32.84 43.08
CA ASP A 235 -5.59 -34.27 43.39
C ASP A 235 -4.69 -35.13 42.46
N GLU A 236 -3.47 -35.34 42.96
CA GLU A 236 -2.74 -36.62 43.08
C GLU A 236 -3.00 -37.74 42.05
N GLY A 237 -1.92 -38.23 41.44
CA GLY A 237 -1.79 -39.69 41.24
C GLY A 237 -1.68 -40.23 39.81
N ALA A 238 -0.47 -40.76 39.55
CA ALA A 238 -0.24 -42.07 38.93
C ALA A 238 -0.20 -42.21 37.38
N CYS A 239 1.02 -42.60 36.94
CA CYS A 239 1.41 -43.53 35.86
C CYS A 239 0.56 -43.57 34.56
N GLY A 240 1.15 -43.46 33.36
CA GLY A 240 2.28 -44.28 32.91
C GLY A 240 1.81 -45.69 32.55
N TYR A 241 1.16 -45.86 31.39
CA TYR A 241 1.01 -47.18 30.75
C TYR A 241 0.91 -47.05 29.23
N SER A 242 2.03 -47.31 28.58
CA SER A 242 2.12 -47.73 27.18
C SER A 242 1.99 -49.25 27.16
N GLY A 243 1.27 -49.81 26.18
CA GLY A 243 1.42 -51.21 25.80
C GLY A 243 0.15 -51.88 25.28
N TYR A 244 0.18 -52.32 24.02
CA TYR A 244 -0.03 -53.68 23.51
C TYR A 244 0.04 -53.57 21.97
N SER A 245 0.81 -54.34 21.20
CA SER A 245 1.65 -55.52 21.44
C SER A 245 2.48 -55.79 20.17
N GLY A 246 3.64 -56.45 20.31
CA GLY A 246 4.42 -56.95 19.16
C GLY A 246 5.84 -57.35 19.53
N ASP A 247 5.96 -58.31 20.45
CA ASP A 247 7.19 -58.94 20.92
C ASP A 247 7.84 -59.79 19.81
N TYR A 248 9.16 -59.69 19.60
CA TYR A 248 10.09 -60.84 19.53
C TYR A 248 11.54 -60.36 19.69
N ASN A 249 12.18 -60.95 20.70
CA ASN A 249 13.52 -60.70 21.24
C ASN A 249 14.56 -61.64 20.58
N TYR A 250 15.77 -61.15 20.25
CA TYR A 250 17.06 -61.62 20.81
C TYR A 250 18.31 -61.32 19.94
N SER A 251 19.15 -60.45 20.50
CA SER A 251 20.63 -60.35 20.52
C SER A 251 21.54 -60.83 19.38
N ASN A 252 22.34 -59.85 18.92
CA ASN A 252 23.82 -59.80 18.92
C ASN A 252 24.61 -60.80 18.04
N TYR A 253 25.34 -60.29 17.03
CA TYR A 253 26.82 -60.21 16.96
C TYR A 253 27.28 -59.60 15.63
N ASN A 254 28.43 -58.90 15.70
CA ASN A 254 29.28 -58.38 14.63
C ASN A 254 29.39 -59.28 13.38
N GLU A 255 29.64 -58.70 12.20
CA GLU A 255 30.96 -58.70 11.51
C GLU A 255 30.83 -58.15 10.08
N GLU A 256 31.98 -57.81 9.52
CA GLU A 256 32.30 -57.01 8.34
C GLU A 256 31.77 -57.56 7.00
N GLY A 257 31.69 -56.70 5.98
CA GLY A 257 31.42 -57.10 4.59
C GLY A 257 31.34 -55.90 3.63
N ASP A 258 32.41 -55.73 2.87
CA ASP A 258 32.60 -54.85 1.70
C ASP A 258 31.59 -55.13 0.57
N ASP A 259 31.53 -54.21 -0.41
CA ASP A 259 31.36 -54.45 -1.86
C ASP A 259 30.58 -53.31 -2.57
N ASN A 260 31.34 -52.26 -2.88
CA ASN A 260 31.47 -51.56 -4.18
C ASN A 260 30.46 -51.90 -5.31
N TYR A 261 29.91 -50.89 -6.02
CA TYR A 261 30.10 -50.68 -7.48
C TYR A 261 29.39 -49.41 -7.99
N SER A 262 30.20 -48.65 -8.75
CA SER A 262 29.96 -47.52 -9.65
C SER A 262 28.86 -47.76 -10.70
N ASP A 263 28.13 -46.72 -11.14
CA ASP A 263 28.28 -46.26 -12.53
C ASP A 263 27.74 -44.84 -12.80
N SER A 264 28.47 -44.15 -13.68
CA SER A 264 28.27 -42.80 -14.23
C SER A 264 27.27 -42.80 -15.40
N ASP A 265 27.05 -41.59 -15.94
CA ASP A 265 26.76 -41.22 -17.34
C ASP A 265 25.51 -40.30 -17.37
N ASP A 266 25.65 -38.97 -17.39
CA ASP A 266 26.15 -38.07 -18.47
C ASP A 266 25.39 -38.26 -19.78
N ASP A 267 24.65 -37.22 -20.20
CA ASP A 267 24.34 -36.92 -21.61
C ASP A 267 23.86 -35.46 -21.73
N GLU A 268 24.74 -34.66 -22.33
CA GLU A 268 24.54 -33.29 -22.84
C GLU A 268 23.88 -33.31 -24.25
N ASP A 269 23.56 -32.11 -24.74
CA ASP A 269 23.34 -31.70 -26.14
C ASP A 269 21.95 -31.99 -26.79
N ASP A 270 21.34 -31.15 -27.63
CA ASP A 270 21.65 -29.81 -28.17
C ASP A 270 20.44 -29.24 -28.95
N GLU A 271 20.40 -27.90 -29.11
CA GLU A 271 20.04 -27.06 -30.29
C GLU A 271 18.64 -27.25 -30.99
N GLU A 272 17.98 -26.28 -31.65
CA GLU A 272 18.33 -25.01 -32.31
C GLU A 272 17.01 -24.25 -32.72
N ASP A 273 17.17 -23.10 -33.40
CA ASP A 273 16.22 -22.33 -34.25
C ASP A 273 15.40 -21.17 -33.63
N GLU A 274 15.37 -19.94 -34.18
CA GLU A 274 16.05 -19.27 -35.29
C GLU A 274 15.70 -17.76 -35.16
N GLU A 275 16.67 -16.86 -35.32
CA GLU A 275 16.43 -15.42 -35.48
C GLU A 275 16.31 -15.08 -36.98
N GLU A 276 15.33 -14.25 -37.35
CA GLU A 276 15.41 -13.46 -38.60
C GLU A 276 14.94 -12.02 -38.34
N ASP A 277 15.86 -11.10 -38.62
CA ASP A 277 15.75 -9.66 -38.47
C ASP A 277 15.83 -8.98 -39.86
N GLU A 278 15.09 -7.87 -39.97
CA GLU A 278 15.23 -6.73 -40.90
C GLU A 278 15.06 -6.88 -42.44
N GLU A 279 14.16 -6.10 -43.05
CA GLU A 279 14.50 -4.80 -43.68
C GLU A 279 13.36 -4.20 -44.55
N GLU A 280 13.54 -2.91 -44.82
CA GLU A 280 12.64 -1.83 -45.19
C GLU A 280 12.47 -1.65 -46.73
N LYS A 281 11.30 -1.16 -47.21
CA LYS A 281 11.12 0.00 -48.15
C LYS A 281 10.02 -0.06 -49.24
N THR A 282 9.30 1.07 -49.28
CA THR A 282 8.82 1.87 -50.42
C THR A 282 7.53 1.53 -51.21
N GLU A 283 6.57 2.45 -51.04
CA GLU A 283 5.74 3.16 -52.04
C GLU A 283 5.20 2.44 -53.30
N LYS A 284 3.87 2.49 -53.49
CA LYS A 284 3.25 3.16 -54.66
C LYS A 284 1.75 3.39 -54.52
N LYS A 285 1.33 4.48 -55.15
CA LYS A 285 -0.01 5.04 -55.31
C LYS A 285 -0.95 4.17 -56.19
N GLU A 286 -2.23 4.55 -56.12
CA GLU A 286 -3.25 4.62 -57.19
C GLU A 286 -4.29 3.50 -57.35
N ASN A 287 -5.53 3.99 -57.56
CA ASN A 287 -6.79 3.37 -58.00
C ASN A 287 -7.51 2.54 -56.92
N THR A 288 -8.77 2.84 -56.54
CA THR A 288 -9.92 3.32 -57.32
C THR A 288 -10.97 3.90 -56.36
#